data_AF-A0A351J3G8-F1
#
_entry.id   AF-A0A351J3G8-F1
#
_cell.length_a   1.000
_cell.length_b   1.000
_cell.length_c   1.000
_cell.angle_alpha   90.00
_cell.angle_beta   90.00
_cell.angle_gamma   90.00
#
_symmetry.space_group_name_H-M   'P 1'
#
loop_
_entity.id
_entity.type
_entity.pdbx_description
1 polymer ?
#
loop_
_entity_poly.entity_id
_entity_poly.type
_entity_poly.pdbx_seq_one_letter_code
_entity_poly.pdbx_strand_id
1 'polypeptide(L)'
;MIAPTVGTGQVRIVLSWGAEPRDLDSHLWTPSDYHVYYGDEGAADASPWAWLDVDDVTSYGPETITITSVQSGTYYYSVHNYSGEHPLSQSGAKVEVYNHSGLVRTFYVPASGTGDWWNIFSMNGGAITTINAIADDSSRLMDRTMPPKAGQ
;
A
#
# COMPACT_ATOMS: atom_id res chain seq x y z
N MET A 1 -2.77 8.48 -20.42
CA MET A 1 -2.52 9.18 -19.14
C MET A 1 -1.03 9.13 -18.88
N ILE A 2 -0.34 10.26 -18.76
CA ILE A 2 1.06 10.31 -18.34
C ILE A 2 1.02 10.37 -16.81
N ALA A 3 1.60 9.38 -16.13
CA ALA A 3 1.70 9.42 -14.67
C ALA A 3 2.40 10.73 -14.25
N PRO A 4 1.92 11.44 -13.21
CA PRO A 4 2.60 12.63 -12.72
C PRO A 4 4.06 12.31 -12.44
N THR A 5 4.97 13.14 -12.94
CA THR A 5 6.41 12.98 -12.75
C THR A 5 6.69 12.96 -11.24
N VAL A 6 7.21 11.84 -10.72
CA VAL A 6 7.58 11.71 -9.32
C VAL A 6 8.84 12.56 -9.07
N GLY A 7 8.81 13.43 -8.06
CA GLY A 7 9.96 14.28 -7.74
C GLY A 7 11.14 13.50 -7.15
N THR A 8 12.34 14.08 -7.21
CA THR A 8 13.49 13.54 -6.46
C THR A 8 13.17 13.50 -4.97
N GLY A 9 13.45 12.37 -4.32
CA GLY A 9 13.11 12.17 -2.91
C GLY A 9 11.64 11.79 -2.65
N GLN A 10 10.84 11.62 -3.71
CA GLN A 10 9.46 11.13 -3.63
C GLN A 10 9.34 9.69 -4.10
N VAL A 11 8.33 9.01 -3.58
CA VAL A 11 7.95 7.65 -3.98
C VAL A 11 6.43 7.61 -4.14
N ARG A 12 5.95 7.01 -5.23
CA ARG A 12 4.52 6.75 -5.47
C ARG A 12 4.30 5.25 -5.55
N ILE A 13 3.34 4.75 -4.77
CA ILE A 13 2.97 3.34 -4.69
C ILE A 13 1.54 3.22 -5.18
N VAL A 14 1.34 2.47 -6.26
CA VAL A 14 0.04 2.34 -6.92
C VAL A 14 -0.43 0.89 -6.79
N LEU A 15 -1.53 0.69 -6.08
CA LEU A 15 -2.26 -0.56 -6.00
C LEU A 15 -3.35 -0.59 -7.07
N SER A 16 -3.49 -1.69 -7.78
CA SER A 16 -4.59 -1.96 -8.71
C SER A 16 -5.00 -3.43 -8.59
N TRP A 17 -6.27 -3.76 -8.82
CA TRP A 17 -6.77 -5.14 -8.72
C TRP A 17 -7.95 -5.40 -9.66
N GLY A 18 -8.37 -6.66 -9.75
CA GLY A 18 -9.51 -7.10 -10.54
C GLY A 18 -10.86 -6.78 -9.88
N ALA A 19 -11.92 -7.43 -10.36
CA ALA A 19 -13.28 -7.19 -9.86
C ALA A 19 -13.56 -7.78 -8.47
N GLU A 20 -12.80 -8.80 -8.09
CA GLU A 20 -12.97 -9.56 -6.84
C GLU A 20 -11.58 -9.77 -6.26
N PRO A 21 -11.37 -9.55 -4.95
CA PRO A 21 -12.25 -8.86 -4.01
C PRO A 21 -12.55 -7.41 -4.43
N ARG A 22 -13.69 -6.89 -4.00
CA ARG A 22 -14.21 -5.56 -4.37
C ARG A 22 -13.48 -4.42 -3.69
N ASP A 23 -12.87 -4.67 -2.53
CA ASP A 23 -12.21 -3.65 -1.71
C ASP A 23 -10.87 -4.19 -1.18
N LEU A 24 -9.78 -3.58 -1.67
CA LEU A 24 -8.43 -3.80 -1.20
C LEU A 24 -7.84 -2.46 -0.74
N ASP A 25 -7.40 -2.40 0.51
CA ASP A 25 -6.86 -1.20 1.12
C ASP A 25 -5.33 -1.21 1.14
N SER A 26 -4.73 -0.07 0.84
CA SER A 26 -3.30 0.22 0.92
C SER A 26 -2.94 0.65 2.33
N HIS A 27 -1.88 0.05 2.87
CA HIS A 27 -1.36 0.38 4.19
C HIS A 27 0.12 0.68 4.12
N LEU A 28 0.51 1.87 4.58
CA LEU A 28 1.90 2.27 4.73
C LEU A 28 2.19 2.61 6.18
N TRP A 29 3.13 1.91 6.80
CA TRP A 29 3.74 2.36 8.04
C TRP A 29 5.01 3.13 7.74
N THR A 30 5.10 4.33 8.29
CA THR A 30 6.25 5.21 8.13
C THR A 30 7.30 4.97 9.22
N PRO A 31 8.53 5.48 9.06
CA PRO A 31 9.57 5.35 10.08
C PRO A 31 9.22 5.93 11.45
N SER A 32 8.27 6.87 11.51
CA SER A 32 7.79 7.47 12.76
C SER A 32 6.62 6.71 13.39
N ASP A 33 6.38 5.46 12.96
CA ASP A 33 5.25 4.61 13.36
C ASP A 33 3.86 5.17 13.00
N TYR A 34 3.79 6.18 12.14
CA TYR A 34 2.52 6.64 11.58
C TYR A 34 2.00 5.62 10.57
N HIS A 35 0.71 5.32 10.63
CA HIS A 35 0.03 4.39 9.74
C HIS A 35 -0.87 5.16 8.79
N VAL A 36 -0.48 5.21 7.51
CA VAL A 36 -1.27 5.80 6.43
C VAL A 36 -2.18 4.73 5.84
N TYR A 37 -3.49 4.98 5.86
CA TYR A 37 -4.56 4.13 5.30
C TYR A 37 -5.87 4.93 5.18
N TYR A 38 -6.96 4.33 4.68
CA TYR A 38 -8.24 5.05 4.48
C TYR A 38 -8.76 5.77 5.74
N GLY A 39 -8.51 5.23 6.95
CA GLY A 39 -9.00 5.81 8.20
C GLY A 39 -8.10 6.90 8.78
N ASP A 40 -6.89 7.03 8.24
CA ASP A 40 -5.92 8.07 8.57
C ASP A 40 -5.00 8.29 7.37
N GLU A 41 -5.44 9.15 6.45
CA GLU A 41 -4.85 9.32 5.13
C GLU A 41 -3.46 9.98 5.16
N GLY A 42 -2.99 10.49 6.31
CA GLY A 42 -1.73 11.19 6.42
C GLY A 42 -1.74 12.61 5.84
N ALA A 43 -0.57 13.12 5.46
CA ALA A 43 -0.40 14.49 4.99
C ALA A 43 0.75 14.61 3.99
N ALA A 44 0.53 15.42 2.94
CA ALA A 44 1.50 15.65 1.87
C ALA A 44 2.56 16.70 2.23
N ASP A 45 2.18 17.71 3.02
CA ASP A 45 2.95 18.94 3.28
C ASP A 45 3.44 19.09 4.72
N ALA A 46 3.14 18.10 5.57
CA ALA A 46 3.62 17.98 6.94
C ALA A 46 3.90 16.51 7.27
N SER A 47 4.48 16.24 8.43
CA SER A 47 4.59 14.88 8.97
C SER A 47 3.22 14.18 8.88
N PRO A 48 3.12 12.95 8.33
CA PRO A 48 4.21 11.99 8.09
C PRO A 48 4.94 12.09 6.74
N TRP A 49 4.68 13.11 5.92
CA TRP A 49 5.20 13.29 4.56
C TRP A 49 4.84 12.13 3.63
N ALA A 50 3.69 11.53 3.90
CA ALA A 50 3.11 10.43 3.18
C ALA A 50 1.59 10.54 3.28
N TRP A 51 0.90 10.27 2.18
CA TRP A 51 -0.55 10.35 2.17
C TRP A 51 -1.20 9.42 1.14
N LEU A 52 -2.45 9.05 1.39
CA LEU A 52 -3.32 8.32 0.47
C LEU A 52 -4.02 9.33 -0.46
N ASP A 53 -3.73 9.28 -1.77
CA ASP A 53 -4.11 10.29 -2.79
C ASP A 53 -5.52 10.09 -3.35
N VAL A 54 -5.86 8.84 -3.64
CA VAL A 54 -7.14 8.46 -4.23
C VAL A 54 -7.70 7.32 -3.39
N ASP A 55 -8.70 7.64 -2.57
CA ASP A 55 -9.64 6.68 -2.00
C ASP A 55 -10.85 6.61 -2.94
N ASP A 56 -10.72 5.89 -4.06
CA ASP A 56 -11.84 5.68 -4.97
C ASP A 56 -12.76 4.58 -4.40
N VAL A 57 -13.72 5.01 -3.58
CA VAL A 57 -14.75 4.14 -3.01
C VAL A 57 -15.84 3.74 -4.01
N THR A 58 -15.74 4.14 -5.30
CA THR A 58 -16.82 3.98 -6.29
C THR A 58 -16.63 2.85 -7.30
N SER A 59 -15.45 2.23 -7.38
CA SER A 59 -15.14 1.04 -8.19
C SER A 59 -13.70 0.54 -7.92
N TYR A 60 -13.41 -0.70 -8.35
CA TYR A 60 -12.08 -1.35 -8.37
C TYR A 60 -10.96 -0.34 -8.61
N GLY A 61 -10.01 -0.27 -7.67
CA GLY A 61 -9.02 0.79 -7.61
C GLY A 61 -8.31 1.09 -8.93
N PRO A 62 -7.56 2.20 -8.94
CA PRO A 62 -6.35 2.13 -8.14
C PRO A 62 -6.38 2.98 -6.88
N GLU A 63 -5.82 2.45 -5.80
CA GLU A 63 -5.41 3.27 -4.67
C GLU A 63 -3.95 3.70 -4.85
N THR A 64 -3.63 4.92 -4.40
CA THR A 64 -2.27 5.44 -4.50
C THR A 64 -1.82 6.02 -3.16
N ILE A 65 -0.68 5.54 -2.64
CA ILE A 65 0.05 6.24 -1.57
C ILE A 65 1.24 6.99 -2.16
N THR A 66 1.38 8.26 -1.79
CA THR A 66 2.53 9.11 -2.17
C THR A 66 3.33 9.50 -0.94
N ILE A 67 4.61 9.12 -0.91
CA ILE A 67 5.62 9.64 0.04
C ILE A 67 6.22 10.89 -0.61
N THR A 68 5.92 12.06 -0.06
CA THR A 68 6.36 13.36 -0.59
C THR A 68 7.78 13.73 -0.14
N SER A 69 8.26 13.12 0.94
CA SER A 69 9.64 13.26 1.41
C SER A 69 10.06 11.99 2.14
N VAL A 70 10.92 11.17 1.52
CA VAL A 70 11.45 9.95 2.14
C VAL A 70 12.29 10.31 3.37
N GLN A 71 11.81 9.90 4.54
CA GLN A 71 12.47 10.07 5.83
C GLN A 71 13.46 8.93 6.11
N SER A 72 14.40 9.17 7.01
CA SER A 72 15.31 8.13 7.49
C SER A 72 14.56 7.05 8.28
N GLY A 73 14.91 5.78 8.04
CA GLY A 73 14.29 4.62 8.67
C GLY A 73 13.49 3.79 7.67
N THR A 74 12.71 2.85 8.20
CA THR A 74 12.06 1.82 7.37
C THR A 74 10.57 2.06 7.24
N TYR A 75 10.11 2.10 6.01
CA TYR A 75 8.71 2.03 5.61
C TYR A 75 8.31 0.57 5.39
N TYR A 76 7.06 0.23 5.70
CA TYR A 76 6.46 -1.07 5.38
C TYR A 76 5.19 -0.85 4.60
N TYR A 77 5.04 -1.54 3.47
CA TYR A 77 3.86 -1.46 2.64
C TYR A 77 3.16 -2.83 2.54
N SER A 78 1.88 -2.83 2.89
CA SER A 78 0.99 -3.99 2.83
C SER A 78 -0.33 -3.63 2.15
N VAL A 79 -1.01 -4.63 1.63
CA VAL A 79 -2.38 -4.53 1.12
C VAL A 79 -3.27 -5.43 1.96
N HIS A 80 -4.42 -4.93 2.38
CA HIS A 80 -5.40 -5.66 3.16
C HIS A 80 -6.64 -5.97 2.32
N ASN A 81 -7.13 -7.20 2.41
CA ASN A 81 -8.42 -7.58 1.84
C ASN A 81 -9.55 -7.22 2.78
N TYR A 82 -9.97 -5.95 2.72
CA TYR A 82 -11.02 -5.45 3.60
C TYR A 82 -12.36 -6.16 3.41
N SER A 83 -12.65 -6.48 2.15
CA SER A 83 -13.92 -7.07 1.77
C SER A 83 -14.10 -8.52 2.26
N GLY A 84 -13.00 -9.28 2.31
CA GLY A 84 -12.96 -10.68 2.78
C GLY A 84 -13.76 -11.68 1.94
N GLU A 85 -14.44 -11.26 0.86
CA GLU A 85 -15.35 -12.17 0.13
C GLU A 85 -14.64 -13.18 -0.78
N HIS A 86 -13.45 -12.82 -1.28
CA HIS A 86 -12.61 -13.66 -2.12
C HIS A 86 -11.15 -13.59 -1.64
N PRO A 87 -10.39 -14.69 -1.76
CA PRO A 87 -9.01 -14.70 -1.30
C PRO A 87 -8.12 -13.77 -2.14
N LEU A 88 -7.12 -13.17 -1.51
CA LEU A 88 -6.13 -12.30 -2.17
C LEU A 88 -5.48 -12.95 -3.39
N SER A 89 -5.24 -14.26 -3.36
CA SER A 89 -4.62 -14.99 -4.48
C SER A 89 -5.43 -14.97 -5.78
N GLN A 90 -6.73 -14.64 -5.72
CA GLN A 90 -7.61 -14.49 -6.87
C GLN A 90 -7.79 -13.03 -7.31
N SER A 91 -7.24 -12.08 -6.55
CA SER A 91 -7.48 -10.64 -6.75
C SER A 91 -6.97 -10.07 -8.06
N GLY A 92 -5.98 -10.72 -8.67
CA GLY A 92 -5.20 -10.10 -9.75
C GLY A 92 -4.47 -8.83 -9.30
N ALA A 93 -4.30 -8.61 -8.00
CA ALA A 93 -3.71 -7.38 -7.47
C ALA A 93 -2.25 -7.22 -7.91
N LYS A 94 -1.92 -5.97 -8.22
CA LYS A 94 -0.62 -5.51 -8.69
C LYS A 94 -0.26 -4.23 -7.95
N VAL A 95 0.98 -4.18 -7.44
CA VAL A 95 1.56 -2.98 -6.83
C VAL A 95 2.73 -2.51 -7.68
N GLU A 96 2.69 -1.26 -8.10
CA GLU A 96 3.75 -0.59 -8.85
C GLU A 96 4.36 0.51 -8.01
N VAL A 97 5.69 0.51 -7.88
CA VAL A 97 6.45 1.51 -7.13
C VAL A 97 7.22 2.37 -8.12
N TYR A 98 7.02 3.68 -8.02
CA TYR A 98 7.64 4.69 -8.86
C TYR A 98 8.50 5.64 -8.02
N ASN A 99 9.61 6.08 -8.58
CA ASN A 99 10.42 7.20 -8.07
C ASN A 99 10.73 8.18 -9.21
N HIS A 100 11.63 9.14 -8.98
CA HIS A 100 12.06 10.12 -9.99
C HIS A 100 12.66 9.53 -11.28
N SER A 101 13.13 8.28 -11.27
CA SER A 101 13.61 7.57 -12.47
C SER A 101 12.52 6.79 -13.21
N GLY A 102 11.28 6.79 -12.70
CA GLY A 102 10.15 6.04 -13.24
C GLY A 102 9.81 4.80 -12.41
N LEU A 103 9.31 3.75 -13.07
CA LEU A 103 8.93 2.48 -12.43
C LEU A 103 10.18 1.75 -11.92
N VAL A 104 10.24 1.47 -10.62
CA VAL A 104 11.38 0.77 -9.99
C VAL A 104 11.10 -0.68 -9.62
N ARG A 105 9.84 -0.99 -9.30
CA ARG A 105 9.39 -2.34 -8.94
C ARG A 105 7.93 -2.54 -9.32
N THR A 106 7.63 -3.75 -9.73
CA THR A 106 6.26 -4.27 -9.86
C THR A 106 6.17 -5.55 -9.05
N PHE A 107 5.12 -5.65 -8.25
CA PHE A 107 4.77 -6.84 -7.49
C PHE A 107 3.41 -7.35 -7.94
N TYR A 108 3.28 -8.66 -8.05
CA TYR A 108 2.02 -9.33 -8.30
C TYR A 108 1.66 -10.12 -7.06
N VAL A 109 0.37 -10.11 -6.71
CA VAL A 109 -0.13 -10.91 -5.61
C VAL A 109 0.26 -12.39 -5.79
N PRO A 110 0.69 -13.10 -4.73
CA PRO A 110 0.99 -14.52 -4.83
C PRO A 110 -0.23 -15.32 -5.30
N ALA A 111 -0.02 -16.23 -6.26
CA ALA A 111 -1.08 -17.10 -6.78
C ALA A 111 -1.61 -18.14 -5.77
N SER A 112 -1.02 -18.20 -4.57
CA SER A 112 -1.41 -19.09 -3.48
C SER A 112 -1.02 -18.48 -2.14
N GLY A 113 -1.74 -18.86 -1.09
CA GLY A 113 -1.55 -18.37 0.28
C GLY A 113 -2.90 -18.21 0.98
N THR A 114 -2.85 -18.03 2.29
CA THR A 114 -4.05 -17.84 3.14
C THR A 114 -3.84 -16.64 4.05
N GLY A 115 -4.94 -15.97 4.38
CA GLY A 115 -4.96 -14.76 5.18
C GLY A 115 -5.37 -13.54 4.36
N ASP A 116 -5.62 -12.45 5.07
CA ASP A 116 -6.22 -11.23 4.52
C ASP A 116 -5.19 -10.13 4.25
N TRP A 117 -3.91 -10.38 4.53
CA TRP A 117 -2.82 -9.45 4.28
C TRP A 117 -1.88 -9.94 3.20
N TRP A 118 -1.64 -9.10 2.21
CA TRP A 118 -0.50 -9.23 1.32
C TRP A 118 0.60 -8.28 1.80
N ASN A 119 1.70 -8.84 2.31
CA ASN A 119 2.89 -8.11 2.73
C ASN A 119 3.86 -8.02 1.55
N ILE A 120 4.08 -6.81 1.01
CA ILE A 120 4.74 -6.67 -0.29
C ILE A 120 6.21 -6.34 -0.13
N PHE A 121 6.54 -5.26 0.57
CA PHE A 121 7.92 -4.82 0.72
C PHE A 121 8.15 -3.96 1.96
N SER A 122 9.41 -3.85 2.35
CA SER A 122 9.91 -2.75 3.16
C SER A 122 10.86 -1.87 2.35
N MET A 123 10.96 -0.59 2.72
CA MET A 123 11.81 0.38 2.03
C MET A 123 12.57 1.22 3.04
N ASN A 124 13.89 1.33 2.88
CA ASN A 124 14.71 2.24 3.68
C ASN A 124 15.51 3.14 2.74
N GLY A 125 15.26 4.45 2.80
CA GLY A 125 15.68 5.36 1.74
C GLY A 125 15.06 4.93 0.39
N GLY A 126 15.91 4.64 -0.59
CA GLY A 126 15.47 4.09 -1.89
C GLY A 126 15.61 2.56 -2.03
N ALA A 127 16.13 1.88 -1.01
CA ALA A 127 16.38 0.43 -1.08
C ALA A 127 15.11 -0.34 -0.71
N ILE A 128 14.58 -1.12 -1.66
CA ILE A 128 13.38 -1.95 -1.49
C ILE A 128 13.80 -3.39 -1.18
N THR A 129 13.35 -3.91 -0.03
CA THR A 129 13.45 -5.33 0.34
C THR A 129 12.11 -6.01 0.11
N THR A 130 12.10 -7.06 -0.70
CA THR A 130 10.88 -7.80 -1.04
C THR A 130 10.46 -8.72 0.10
N ILE A 131 9.15 -8.75 0.38
CA ILE A 131 8.50 -9.73 1.27
C ILE A 131 7.60 -10.65 0.42
N ASN A 132 6.69 -10.05 -0.35
CA ASN A 132 5.75 -10.68 -1.28
C ASN A 132 5.07 -11.97 -0.77
N ALA A 133 4.40 -11.90 0.36
CA ALA A 133 3.73 -13.04 0.99
C ALA A 133 2.32 -12.71 1.45
N ILE A 134 1.39 -13.66 1.33
CA ILE A 134 0.07 -13.59 1.96
C ILE A 134 0.18 -14.15 3.38
N ALA A 135 -0.42 -13.47 4.35
CA ALA A 135 -0.43 -13.86 5.76
C ALA A 135 -1.72 -13.39 6.45
N ASP A 136 -1.96 -13.88 7.67
CA ASP A 136 -3.11 -13.48 8.49
C ASP A 136 -2.95 -12.06 9.07
N ASP A 137 -1.71 -11.56 9.16
CA ASP A 137 -1.39 -10.24 9.72
C ASP A 137 -0.48 -9.43 8.79
N SER A 138 -0.54 -8.10 8.94
CA SER A 138 0.44 -7.21 8.32
C SER A 138 1.82 -7.41 8.94
N SER A 139 2.87 -7.16 8.15
CA SER A 139 4.26 -7.25 8.57
C SER A 139 4.62 -6.31 9.75
N ARG A 140 3.77 -5.29 10.01
CA ARG A 140 3.92 -4.38 11.15
C ARG A 140 2.95 -4.67 12.31
N LEU A 141 1.85 -5.38 12.06
CA LEU A 141 0.75 -5.59 13.01
C LEU A 141 0.71 -6.99 13.64
N MET A 142 1.82 -7.72 13.74
CA MET A 142 1.90 -8.98 14.51
C MET A 142 1.45 -8.87 16.01
N ASP A 143 0.97 -7.69 16.46
CA ASP A 143 0.51 -7.40 17.83
C ASP A 143 -0.66 -6.37 17.91
N ARG A 144 -1.37 -5.99 16.83
CA ARG A 144 -2.44 -4.96 16.91
C ARG A 144 -3.60 -5.16 15.94
N THR A 145 -4.83 -5.02 16.44
CA THR A 145 -6.08 -5.06 15.64
C THR A 145 -6.32 -3.76 14.86
N MET A 146 -6.70 -3.89 13.59
CA MET A 146 -7.12 -2.78 12.73
C MET A 146 -8.45 -2.16 13.20
N PRO A 147 -8.63 -0.83 13.08
CA PRO A 147 -9.93 -0.20 13.27
C PRO A 147 -10.90 -0.54 12.11
N PRO A 148 -12.21 -0.61 12.37
CA PRO A 148 -13.22 -0.86 11.34
C PRO A 148 -13.41 0.35 10.41
N LYS A 149 -13.72 0.12 9.11
CA LYS A 149 -14.04 1.19 8.13
C LYS A 149 -15.42 1.73 8.47
N ALA A 150 -15.52 3.03 8.74
CA ALA A 150 -16.78 3.66 9.06
C ALA A 150 -17.61 3.83 7.78
N GLY A 151 -18.72 3.10 7.69
CA GLY A 151 -19.84 3.37 6.78
C GLY A 151 -19.64 2.95 5.32
N GLN A 152 -20.32 1.86 4.94
CA GLN A 152 -20.88 1.69 3.60
C GLN A 152 -22.26 2.33 3.55
#